data_AF-A0A1U7LHU9-F1
#
_entry.id   AF-A0A1U7LHU9-F1
#
_cell.length_a   1.000
_cell.length_b   1.000
_cell.length_c   1.000
_cell.angle_alpha   90.00
_cell.angle_beta   90.00
_cell.angle_gamma   90.00
#
_symmetry.space_group_name_H-M   'P 1'
#
loop_
_entity.id
_entity.type
_entity.pdbx_description
1 polymer ?
#
loop_
_entity_poly.entity_id
_entity_poly.type
_entity_poly.pdbx_seq_one_letter_code
_entity_poly.pdbx_strand_id
1 'polypeptide(L)'
;MGASLDHTFVPNRSPNFDDDQGDEIYYGMEIHNENGNQKVYPIPSTSELARHLLRCLFDPQDIERAYVLFEPNHYVVLMINNLGDLSNLELLSFASVVNEQIQEDYDINPLRVYVGTFMTSLSGKGASITVLNISKTILGDEKVLKLLDKPVSAPVWSMSIDWKCKGVVIAKEQDCQTKWQSSGLKASGSIHF
;
A
#
# COMPACT_ATOMS: atom_id res chain seq x y z
N MET A 1 4.30 6.90 5.77
CA MET A 1 3.12 7.56 6.37
C MET A 1 1.92 6.66 6.22
N GLY A 2 1.04 6.54 7.22
CA GLY A 2 -0.19 5.74 7.11
C GLY A 2 -1.38 6.43 7.73
N ALA A 3 -2.56 5.93 7.43
CA ALA A 3 -3.82 6.35 8.02
C ALA A 3 -4.72 5.14 8.28
N SER A 4 -5.52 5.20 9.33
CA SER A 4 -6.49 4.17 9.70
C SER A 4 -7.81 4.82 10.11
N LEU A 5 -8.91 4.18 9.72
CA LEU A 5 -10.27 4.57 10.10
C LEU A 5 -10.59 4.19 11.55
N ASP A 6 -9.86 3.21 12.10
CA ASP A 6 -10.19 2.63 13.40
C ASP A 6 -8.94 2.12 14.13
N HIS A 7 -9.11 1.94 15.44
CA HIS A 7 -8.20 1.20 16.28
C HIS A 7 -8.17 -0.29 15.94
N THR A 8 -7.04 -0.91 16.22
CA THR A 8 -6.84 -2.31 15.83
C THR A 8 -7.35 -3.24 16.92
N PHE A 9 -8.08 -4.28 16.53
CA PHE A 9 -8.66 -5.20 17.49
C PHE A 9 -7.58 -6.13 18.05
N VAL A 10 -7.27 -5.97 19.34
CA VAL A 10 -6.35 -6.86 20.05
C VAL A 10 -7.13 -8.03 20.64
N PRO A 11 -6.83 -9.28 20.26
CA PRO A 11 -7.47 -10.45 20.84
C PRO A 11 -7.37 -10.44 22.37
N ASN A 12 -8.44 -10.86 23.06
CA ASN A 12 -8.53 -10.90 24.53
C ASN A 12 -8.58 -9.53 25.23
N ARG A 13 -8.78 -8.43 24.49
CA ARG A 13 -9.16 -7.12 25.03
C ARG A 13 -10.63 -6.84 24.71
N SER A 14 -11.37 -6.26 25.66
CA SER A 14 -12.70 -5.72 25.36
C SER A 14 -12.55 -4.68 24.24
N PRO A 15 -13.39 -4.71 23.19
CA PRO A 15 -13.42 -3.61 22.23
C PRO A 15 -13.71 -2.35 23.04
N ASN A 16 -12.82 -1.36 22.97
CA ASN A 16 -13.11 -0.05 23.53
C ASN A 16 -14.14 0.60 22.59
N PHE A 17 -15.42 0.41 22.87
CA PHE A 17 -16.54 0.94 22.08
C PHE A 17 -16.73 2.47 22.23
N ASP A 18 -15.91 3.14 23.03
CA ASP A 18 -16.09 4.56 23.37
C ASP A 18 -15.53 5.53 22.30
N ASP A 19 -14.80 5.06 21.29
CA ASP A 19 -14.15 5.91 20.27
C ASP A 19 -14.78 5.82 18.86
N ASP A 20 -15.84 5.02 18.69
CA ASP A 20 -16.33 4.60 17.38
C ASP A 20 -17.56 5.41 16.92
N GLN A 21 -17.37 6.71 16.64
CA GLN A 21 -18.38 7.51 15.96
C GLN A 21 -18.44 7.25 14.45
N GLY A 22 -17.61 6.32 13.91
CA GLY A 22 -17.65 5.87 12.51
C GLY A 22 -17.29 6.93 11.44
N ASP A 23 -17.13 8.19 11.84
CA ASP A 23 -17.01 9.35 10.95
C ASP A 23 -15.64 10.04 11.05
N GLU A 24 -14.65 9.37 11.62
CA GLU A 24 -13.31 9.93 11.90
C GLU A 24 -12.21 9.07 11.27
N ILE A 25 -11.08 9.70 10.91
CA ILE A 25 -9.87 9.01 10.46
C ILE A 25 -8.66 9.51 11.26
N TYR A 26 -7.74 8.60 11.56
CA TYR A 26 -6.50 8.91 12.25
C TYR A 26 -5.32 8.89 11.29
N TYR A 27 -4.61 10.02 11.21
CA TYR A 27 -3.35 10.10 10.50
C TYR A 27 -2.18 9.68 11.39
N GLY A 28 -1.23 8.96 10.80
CA GLY A 28 -0.01 8.56 11.48
C GLY A 28 -0.23 7.51 12.57
N MET A 29 -1.27 6.68 12.48
CA MET A 29 -1.41 5.56 13.39
C MET A 29 -0.27 4.55 13.21
N GLU A 30 0.35 4.18 14.32
CA GLU A 30 1.40 3.16 14.33
C GLU A 30 0.84 1.72 14.36
N ILE A 31 1.70 0.75 14.07
CA ILE A 31 1.38 -0.68 14.05
C ILE A 31 1.06 -1.28 15.45
N HIS A 32 1.15 -0.47 16.50
CA HIS A 32 0.88 -0.86 17.89
C HIS A 32 -0.33 -0.15 18.49
N ASN A 33 -1.19 0.46 17.66
CA ASN A 33 -2.40 1.15 18.10
C ASN A 33 -2.12 2.36 19.02
N GLU A 34 -0.98 3.01 18.80
CA GLU A 34 -0.63 4.25 19.48
C GLU A 34 -1.49 5.39 18.92
N ASN A 35 -1.80 6.38 19.77
CA ASN A 35 -2.63 7.52 19.38
C ASN A 35 -2.00 8.19 18.15
N GLY A 36 -2.69 8.13 17.01
CA GLY A 36 -2.23 8.77 15.77
C GLY A 36 -1.98 10.27 16.00
N ASN A 37 -1.06 10.83 15.21
CA ASN A 37 -0.64 12.22 15.33
C ASN A 37 -1.79 13.22 15.18
N GLN A 38 -2.85 12.86 14.45
CA GLN A 38 -3.99 13.73 14.20
C GLN A 38 -5.28 12.94 13.95
N LYS A 39 -6.34 13.30 14.66
CA LYS A 39 -7.72 12.84 14.42
C LYS A 39 -8.42 13.83 13.49
N VAL A 40 -9.10 13.35 12.46
CA VAL A 40 -9.76 14.17 11.43
C VAL A 40 -11.22 13.80 11.30
N TYR A 41 -12.08 14.83 11.32
CA TYR A 41 -13.52 14.75 11.13
C TYR A 41 -13.99 15.90 10.21
N PRO A 42 -14.89 15.64 9.25
CA PRO A 42 -15.38 14.32 8.82
C PRO A 42 -14.29 13.53 8.06
N ILE A 43 -14.53 12.24 7.79
CA ILE A 43 -13.64 11.43 6.93
C ILE A 43 -13.45 12.13 5.57
N PRO A 44 -12.20 12.43 5.17
CA PRO A 44 -11.90 13.04 3.88
C PRO A 44 -12.13 12.05 2.73
N SER A 45 -12.25 12.58 1.51
CA SER A 45 -12.22 11.73 0.33
C SER A 45 -10.87 11.01 0.18
N THR A 46 -10.84 9.88 -0.53
CA THR A 46 -9.60 9.14 -0.84
C THR A 46 -8.53 10.03 -1.46
N SER A 47 -8.94 10.99 -2.31
CA SER A 47 -8.04 11.96 -2.96
C SER A 47 -7.43 12.95 -1.96
N GLU A 48 -8.22 13.49 -1.04
CA GLU A 48 -7.75 14.39 0.00
C GLU A 48 -6.85 13.68 1.00
N LEU A 49 -7.21 12.44 1.38
CA LEU A 49 -6.40 11.58 2.22
C LEU A 49 -5.02 11.32 1.59
N ALA A 50 -4.99 10.85 0.34
CA ALA A 50 -3.76 10.60 -0.39
C ALA A 50 -2.89 11.86 -0.45
N ARG A 51 -3.49 13.01 -0.77
CA ARG A 51 -2.78 14.29 -0.88
C ARG A 51 -2.17 14.72 0.44
N HIS A 52 -2.89 14.55 1.55
CA HIS A 52 -2.36 14.84 2.87
C HIS A 52 -1.16 13.94 3.21
N LEU A 53 -1.29 12.62 3.00
CA LEU A 53 -0.23 11.67 3.29
C LEU A 53 1.01 11.89 2.42
N LEU A 54 0.82 12.23 1.14
CA LEU A 54 1.89 12.59 0.23
C LEU A 54 2.56 13.89 0.64
N ARG A 55 1.80 14.91 1.05
CA ARG A 55 2.40 16.14 1.58
C ARG A 55 3.32 15.86 2.77
N CYS A 56 2.91 15.03 3.72
CA CYS A 56 3.77 14.65 4.84
C CYS A 56 5.05 13.88 4.43
N LEU A 57 5.06 13.23 3.26
CA LEU A 57 6.22 12.51 2.74
C LEU A 57 7.15 13.39 1.90
N PHE A 58 6.58 14.36 1.18
CA PHE A 58 7.28 15.12 0.14
C PHE A 58 7.55 16.59 0.51
N ASP A 59 6.94 17.14 1.56
CA ASP A 59 7.13 18.55 1.95
C ASP A 59 8.53 18.78 2.54
N PRO A 60 9.45 19.50 1.85
CA PRO A 60 10.80 19.73 2.35
C PRO A 60 10.83 20.73 3.52
N GLN A 61 9.74 21.44 3.79
CA GLN A 61 9.62 22.36 4.92
C GLN A 61 9.22 21.65 6.21
N ASP A 62 8.84 20.38 6.13
CA ASP A 62 8.51 19.55 7.27
C ASP A 62 9.78 18.99 7.91
N ILE A 63 10.48 19.81 8.70
CA ILE A 63 11.81 19.48 9.25
C ILE A 63 11.78 18.19 10.09
N GLU A 64 10.63 17.85 10.67
CA GLU A 64 10.46 16.61 11.44
C GLU A 64 10.38 15.36 10.57
N ARG A 65 10.04 15.47 9.28
CA ARG A 65 9.78 14.32 8.38
C ARG A 65 10.59 14.35 7.07
N ALA A 66 11.17 15.48 6.70
CA ALA A 66 11.92 15.71 5.46
C ALA A 66 13.34 15.10 5.50
N TYR A 67 13.45 13.82 5.83
CA TYR A 67 14.73 13.10 5.87
C TYR A 67 15.27 12.73 4.48
N VAL A 68 14.37 12.62 3.50
CA VAL A 68 14.69 12.25 2.12
C VAL A 68 14.19 13.36 1.20
N LEU A 69 15.07 13.88 0.36
CA LEU A 69 14.72 14.90 -0.63
C LEU A 69 14.16 14.24 -1.89
N PHE A 70 13.05 14.79 -2.36
CA PHE A 70 12.39 14.42 -3.60
C PHE A 70 12.31 15.64 -4.50
N GLU A 71 12.67 15.46 -5.78
CA GLU A 71 12.73 16.53 -6.77
C GLU A 71 12.01 16.03 -8.03
N PRO A 72 11.47 16.93 -8.86
CA PRO A 72 10.93 16.59 -10.17
C PRO A 72 11.89 15.72 -10.97
N ASN A 73 11.36 14.77 -11.74
CA ASN A 73 12.09 13.79 -12.56
C ASN A 73 12.91 12.75 -11.78
N HIS A 74 12.83 12.70 -10.44
CA HIS A 74 13.35 11.55 -9.71
C HIS A 74 12.55 10.28 -9.99
N TYR A 75 13.26 9.16 -9.92
CA TYR A 75 12.68 7.83 -9.95
C TYR A 75 12.47 7.33 -8.53
N VAL A 76 11.31 6.73 -8.30
CA VAL A 76 10.95 6.17 -6.99
C VAL A 76 10.41 4.75 -7.12
N VAL A 77 10.43 4.03 -6.01
CA VAL A 77 9.65 2.81 -5.80
C VAL A 77 8.57 3.10 -4.77
N LEU A 78 7.34 2.76 -5.10
CA LEU A 78 6.16 2.99 -4.27
C LEU A 78 5.70 1.68 -3.64
N MET A 79 5.38 1.69 -2.35
CA MET A 79 4.71 0.59 -1.67
C MET A 79 3.45 1.09 -0.97
N ILE A 80 2.33 0.47 -1.29
CA ILE A 80 1.02 0.66 -0.67
C ILE A 80 0.74 -0.59 0.16
N ASN A 81 0.78 -0.41 1.47
CA ASN A 81 0.64 -1.49 2.44
C ASN A 81 -0.73 -1.45 3.12
N ASN A 82 -1.41 -2.60 3.16
CA ASN A 82 -2.64 -2.80 3.90
C ASN A 82 -2.33 -3.08 5.38
N LEU A 83 -2.97 -2.35 6.28
CA LEU A 83 -2.81 -2.54 7.72
C LEU A 83 -3.61 -3.73 8.25
N GLY A 84 -4.53 -4.30 7.47
CA GLY A 84 -5.20 -5.56 7.80
C GLY A 84 -6.56 -5.70 7.13
N ASP A 85 -7.43 -4.72 7.33
CA ASP A 85 -8.88 -4.83 7.08
C ASP A 85 -9.36 -3.91 5.95
N LEU A 86 -8.56 -3.75 4.90
CA LEU A 86 -9.00 -3.19 3.62
C LEU A 86 -9.20 -4.29 2.59
N SER A 87 -10.26 -4.18 1.78
CA SER A 87 -10.43 -5.04 0.62
C SER A 87 -9.36 -4.76 -0.44
N ASN A 88 -9.07 -5.74 -1.29
CA ASN A 88 -8.14 -5.57 -2.40
C ASN A 88 -8.60 -4.45 -3.37
N LEU A 89 -9.91 -4.25 -3.52
CA LEU A 89 -10.46 -3.19 -4.37
C LEU A 89 -10.14 -1.82 -3.81
N GLU A 90 -10.38 -1.61 -2.51
CA GLU A 90 -10.07 -0.34 -1.84
C GLU A 90 -8.57 -0.05 -1.88
N LEU A 91 -7.74 -1.05 -1.60
CA LEU A 91 -6.29 -0.92 -1.61
C LEU A 91 -5.74 -0.55 -3.00
N LEU A 92 -6.24 -1.21 -4.06
CA LEU A 92 -5.86 -0.91 -5.44
C LEU A 92 -6.39 0.45 -5.91
N SER A 93 -7.61 0.82 -5.52
CA SER A 93 -8.16 2.14 -5.80
C SER A 93 -7.33 3.24 -5.15
N PHE A 94 -6.96 3.07 -3.88
CA PHE A 94 -6.06 3.98 -3.18
C PHE A 94 -4.68 4.06 -3.84
N ALA A 95 -4.11 2.90 -4.25
CA ALA A 95 -2.84 2.87 -4.97
C ALA A 95 -2.88 3.66 -6.29
N SER A 96 -3.97 3.58 -7.05
CA SER A 96 -4.14 4.36 -8.30
C SER A 96 -4.12 5.85 -8.01
N VAL A 97 -4.91 6.30 -7.04
CA VAL A 97 -5.00 7.72 -6.65
C VAL A 97 -3.64 8.24 -6.19
N VAL A 98 -2.92 7.48 -5.35
CA VAL A 98 -1.60 7.86 -4.87
C VAL A 98 -0.59 7.96 -6.02
N ASN A 99 -0.58 6.97 -6.92
CA ASN A 99 0.33 6.98 -8.05
C ASN A 99 0.05 8.16 -9.00
N GLU A 100 -1.23 8.44 -9.30
CA GLU A 100 -1.64 9.59 -10.13
C GLU A 100 -1.18 10.91 -9.51
N GLN A 101 -1.44 11.11 -8.21
CA GLN A 101 -1.02 12.34 -7.51
C GLN A 101 0.50 12.51 -7.44
N ILE A 102 1.28 11.43 -7.26
CA ILE A 102 2.75 11.51 -7.31
C ILE A 102 3.23 12.04 -8.68
N GLN A 103 2.61 11.58 -9.77
CA GLN A 103 2.97 12.02 -11.12
C GLN A 103 2.50 13.45 -11.40
N GLU A 104 1.28 13.80 -11.01
CA GLU A 104 0.66 15.10 -11.31
C GLU A 104 1.18 16.24 -10.43
N ASP A 105 1.26 16.01 -9.12
CA ASP A 105 1.56 17.07 -8.14
C ASP A 105 3.08 17.25 -7.91
N TYR A 106 3.89 16.22 -8.17
CA TYR A 106 5.32 16.21 -7.85
C TYR A 106 6.25 15.94 -9.04
N ASP A 107 5.73 15.65 -10.24
CA ASP A 107 6.52 15.29 -11.44
C ASP A 107 7.52 14.15 -11.18
N ILE A 108 7.13 13.19 -10.35
CA ILE A 108 7.94 12.03 -9.97
C ILE A 108 7.37 10.77 -10.60
N ASN A 109 8.26 9.87 -11.05
CA ASN A 109 7.85 8.66 -11.74
C ASN A 109 8.13 7.39 -10.90
N PRO A 110 7.08 6.74 -10.35
CA PRO A 110 7.21 5.42 -9.74
C PRO A 110 7.57 4.36 -10.79
N LEU A 111 8.75 3.75 -10.67
CA LEU A 111 9.20 2.69 -11.58
C LEU A 111 8.71 1.30 -11.18
N ARG A 112 8.34 1.12 -9.91
CA ARG A 112 7.73 -0.09 -9.36
C ARG A 112 6.69 0.31 -8.32
N VAL A 113 5.54 -0.37 -8.35
CA VAL A 113 4.50 -0.22 -7.35
C VAL A 113 4.22 -1.57 -6.71
N TYR A 114 4.41 -1.66 -5.41
CA TYR A 114 4.07 -2.83 -4.59
C TYR A 114 2.76 -2.54 -3.87
N VAL A 115 1.77 -3.41 -4.04
CA VAL A 115 0.46 -3.29 -3.38
C VAL A 115 0.15 -4.59 -2.69
N GLY A 116 -0.14 -4.56 -1.39
CA GLY A 116 -0.47 -5.76 -0.65
C GLY A 116 -0.38 -5.59 0.86
N THR A 117 -0.40 -6.72 1.56
CA THR A 117 -0.36 -6.79 3.01
C THR A 117 1.05 -7.22 3.44
N PHE A 118 1.94 -6.25 3.64
CA PHE A 118 3.35 -6.50 3.98
C PHE A 118 3.60 -6.41 5.49
N MET A 119 2.97 -5.44 6.14
CA MET A 119 3.07 -5.21 7.57
C MET A 119 1.72 -4.74 8.12
N THR A 120 1.04 -5.63 8.82
CA THR A 120 -0.28 -5.39 9.41
C THR A 120 -0.20 -4.79 10.80
N SER A 121 -1.25 -4.07 11.18
CA SER A 121 -1.62 -3.77 12.56
C SER A 121 -2.90 -4.55 12.88
N LEU A 122 -2.80 -5.88 13.02
CA LEU A 122 -3.95 -6.78 13.26
C LEU A 122 -5.12 -6.53 12.28
N SER A 123 -6.28 -6.08 12.78
CA SER A 123 -7.48 -5.74 11.99
C SER A 123 -7.56 -4.26 11.60
N GLY A 124 -6.42 -3.59 11.40
CA GLY A 124 -6.40 -2.17 11.09
C GLY A 124 -7.07 -1.84 9.76
N LYS A 125 -8.14 -1.05 9.81
CA LYS A 125 -8.85 -0.53 8.62
C LYS A 125 -8.11 0.66 8.05
N GLY A 126 -6.96 0.41 7.44
CA GLY A 126 -6.09 1.48 6.97
C GLY A 126 -5.02 1.04 5.99
N ALA A 127 -4.35 2.03 5.42
CA ALA A 127 -3.25 1.84 4.49
C ALA A 127 -2.07 2.74 4.84
N SER A 128 -0.88 2.32 4.44
CA SER A 128 0.34 3.13 4.53
C SER A 128 1.06 3.24 3.20
N ILE A 129 1.61 4.42 2.95
CA ILE A 129 2.45 4.77 1.81
C ILE A 129 3.91 4.80 2.25
N THR A 130 4.74 4.07 1.52
CA THR A 130 6.20 4.12 1.60
C THR A 130 6.76 4.47 0.23
N VAL A 131 7.67 5.44 0.19
CA VAL A 131 8.35 5.88 -1.03
C VAL A 131 9.86 5.72 -0.84
N LEU A 132 10.50 5.00 -1.75
CA LEU A 132 11.94 4.85 -1.82
C LEU A 132 12.46 5.69 -2.99
N ASN A 133 13.24 6.75 -2.70
CA ASN A 133 13.96 7.50 -3.72
C ASN A 133 15.17 6.67 -4.19
N ILE A 134 15.11 6.13 -5.40
CA ILE A 134 16.21 5.33 -5.95
C ILE A 134 17.29 6.19 -6.61
N SER A 135 16.92 7.37 -7.12
CA SER A 135 17.82 8.35 -7.75
C SER A 135 18.87 8.94 -6.78
N LYS A 136 18.63 8.89 -5.47
CA LYS A 136 19.60 9.32 -4.44
C LYS A 136 20.38 8.15 -3.80
N THR A 137 20.22 6.92 -4.29
CA THR A 137 20.91 5.76 -3.71
C THR A 137 22.36 5.67 -4.18
N ILE A 138 23.25 5.21 -3.30
CA ILE A 138 24.67 4.98 -3.63
C ILE A 138 24.89 3.85 -4.65
N LEU A 139 23.87 2.99 -4.85
CA LEU A 139 23.95 1.82 -5.71
C LEU A 139 23.58 2.12 -7.17
N GLY A 140 22.88 3.24 -7.40
CA GLY A 140 22.28 3.58 -8.68
C GLY A 140 20.98 2.83 -8.97
N ASP A 141 20.09 3.49 -9.70
CA ASP A 141 18.68 3.13 -9.91
C ASP A 141 18.53 1.71 -10.48
N GLU A 142 19.27 1.38 -11.53
CA GLU A 142 19.20 0.07 -12.17
C GLU A 142 19.57 -1.08 -11.23
N LYS A 143 20.57 -0.87 -10.38
CA LYS A 143 21.05 -1.91 -9.45
C LYS A 143 20.03 -2.15 -8.35
N VAL A 144 19.42 -1.08 -7.83
CA VAL A 144 18.34 -1.20 -6.84
C VAL A 144 17.15 -1.95 -7.43
N LEU A 145 16.72 -1.60 -8.65
CA LEU A 145 15.63 -2.30 -9.33
C LEU A 145 15.96 -3.79 -9.54
N LYS A 146 17.17 -4.12 -10.01
CA LYS A 146 17.62 -5.52 -10.17
C LYS A 146 17.60 -6.30 -8.86
N LEU A 147 17.89 -5.65 -7.73
CA LEU A 147 17.84 -6.30 -6.42
C LEU A 147 16.40 -6.52 -5.95
N LEU A 148 15.51 -5.57 -6.19
CA LEU A 148 14.08 -5.69 -5.85
C LEU A 148 13.36 -6.73 -6.71
N ASP A 149 13.72 -6.82 -7.99
CA ASP A 149 13.15 -7.77 -8.95
C ASP A 149 13.76 -9.18 -8.83
N LYS A 150 14.78 -9.38 -7.97
CA LYS A 150 15.44 -10.68 -7.81
C LYS A 150 14.46 -11.69 -7.21
N PRO A 151 14.38 -12.93 -7.73
CA PRO A 151 13.56 -13.97 -7.11
C PRO A 151 13.96 -14.21 -5.66
N VAL A 152 12.96 -14.27 -4.77
CA VAL A 152 13.13 -14.57 -3.35
C VAL A 152 12.17 -15.67 -2.94
N SER A 153 12.55 -16.44 -1.91
CA SER A 153 11.70 -17.46 -1.29
C SER A 153 10.90 -16.91 -0.09
N ALA A 154 10.92 -15.60 0.12
CA ALA A 154 10.18 -14.96 1.20
C ALA A 154 8.68 -15.06 0.90
N PRO A 155 7.85 -15.60 1.82
CA PRO A 155 6.48 -16.03 1.51
C PRO A 155 5.52 -14.89 1.13
N VAL A 156 5.83 -13.65 1.52
CA VAL A 156 4.93 -12.49 1.34
C VAL A 156 5.62 -11.38 0.52
N TRP A 157 6.76 -11.68 -0.12
CA TRP A 157 7.38 -10.73 -1.05
C TRP A 157 6.70 -10.84 -2.42
N SER A 158 5.64 -10.05 -2.61
CA SER A 158 4.94 -9.95 -3.87
C SER A 158 5.81 -9.30 -4.95
N MET A 159 5.69 -9.76 -6.19
CA MET A 159 6.28 -9.06 -7.33
C MET A 159 5.60 -7.70 -7.50
N SER A 160 6.40 -6.70 -7.89
CA SER A 160 5.90 -5.36 -8.20
C SER A 160 5.09 -5.35 -9.50
N ILE A 161 4.18 -4.40 -9.57
CA ILE A 161 3.45 -4.08 -10.80
C ILE A 161 4.26 -3.02 -11.54
N ASP A 162 4.50 -3.26 -12.84
CA ASP A 162 4.97 -2.21 -13.74
C ASP A 162 3.79 -1.32 -14.11
N TRP A 163 3.67 -0.19 -13.43
CA TRP A 163 2.55 0.73 -13.57
C TRP A 163 2.61 1.57 -14.86
N LYS A 164 3.64 1.38 -15.70
CA LYS A 164 3.75 2.07 -17.00
C LYS A 164 2.63 1.73 -17.98
N CYS A 165 1.79 0.73 -17.68
CA CYS A 165 0.56 0.45 -18.40
C CYS A 165 -0.58 1.32 -17.86
N LYS A 166 -0.94 2.40 -18.57
CA LYS A 166 -2.27 3.01 -18.45
C LYS A 166 -3.29 1.94 -18.87
N GLY A 167 -3.89 1.27 -17.88
CA GLY A 167 -4.78 0.14 -18.07
C GLY A 167 -4.27 -1.08 -17.31
N VAL A 168 -4.95 -1.41 -16.22
CA VAL A 168 -4.75 -2.62 -15.42
C VAL A 168 -4.70 -3.84 -16.35
N VAL A 169 -3.55 -4.51 -16.42
CA VAL A 169 -3.43 -5.89 -16.90
C VAL A 169 -2.78 -6.68 -15.76
N ILE A 170 -3.60 -7.46 -15.07
CA ILE A 170 -3.17 -8.41 -14.04
C ILE A 170 -2.43 -9.57 -14.71
N ALA A 171 -1.31 -9.95 -14.09
CA ALA A 171 -0.48 -11.13 -14.32
C ALA A 171 -0.16 -11.47 -15.79
N LYS A 172 1.09 -11.20 -16.20
CA LYS A 172 1.69 -12.04 -17.25
C LYS A 172 1.78 -13.45 -16.67
N GLU A 173 1.00 -14.34 -17.27
CA GLU A 173 1.14 -15.78 -17.18
C GLU A 173 2.63 -16.11 -17.40
N GLN A 174 3.32 -16.52 -16.34
CA GLN A 174 4.56 -17.26 -16.54
C GLN A 174 4.15 -18.55 -17.24
N ASP A 175 4.77 -18.84 -18.38
CA ASP A 175 4.66 -20.12 -19.10
C ASP A 175 5.05 -21.26 -18.16
N CYS A 176 4.12 -21.69 -17.32
CA CYS A 176 4.21 -22.91 -16.57
C CYS A 176 3.73 -24.01 -17.50
N GLN A 177 4.64 -24.51 -18.34
CA GLN A 177 4.46 -25.81 -18.99
C GLN A 177 4.53 -26.93 -17.96
N THR A 178 3.59 -26.97 -17.02
CA THR A 178 3.26 -28.19 -16.28
C THR A 178 1.93 -28.68 -16.81
N LYS A 179 1.96 -29.83 -17.48
CA LYS A 179 0.77 -30.62 -17.82
C LYS A 179 -0.16 -30.68 -16.61
N TRP A 180 -1.33 -30.08 -16.75
CA TRP A 180 -2.45 -30.29 -15.83
C TRP A 180 -2.79 -31.78 -15.81
N GLN A 181 -2.44 -32.48 -14.74
CA GLN A 181 -3.07 -33.75 -14.40
C GLN A 181 -4.37 -33.41 -13.66
N SER A 182 -5.50 -33.91 -14.18
CA SER A 182 -6.78 -33.77 -13.51
C SER A 182 -6.70 -34.38 -12.11
N SER A 183 -6.95 -33.57 -11.09
CA SER A 183 -7.23 -34.10 -9.76
C SER A 183 -8.58 -34.82 -9.87
N GLY A 184 -8.58 -36.13 -9.61
CA GLY A 184 -9.74 -37.02 -9.77
C GLY A 184 -10.91 -36.76 -8.81
N LEU A 185 -11.15 -35.51 -8.41
CA LEU A 185 -12.29 -35.09 -7.62
C LEU A 185 -13.54 -35.07 -8.49
N LYS A 186 -14.33 -36.14 -8.41
CA LYS A 186 -15.70 -36.16 -8.93
C LYS A 186 -16.57 -35.32 -8.00
N ALA A 187 -17.05 -34.17 -8.49
CA ALA A 187 -18.15 -33.46 -7.86
C ALA A 187 -19.45 -34.26 -8.06
N SER A 188 -19.87 -34.99 -7.03
CA SER A 188 -21.20 -35.60 -6.93
C SER A 188 -21.96 -34.83 -5.86
N GLY A 189 -22.79 -33.87 -6.28
CA GLY A 189 -23.69 -33.15 -5.39
C GLY A 189 -24.53 -32.16 -6.18
N SER A 190 -25.75 -32.57 -6.54
CA SER A 190 -26.76 -31.71 -7.15
C SER A 190 -27.22 -30.67 -6.12
N ILE A 191 -26.93 -29.40 -6.37
CA ILE A 191 -27.50 -28.30 -5.58
C ILE A 191 -28.82 -27.92 -6.26
N HIS A 192 -29.93 -28.17 -5.58
CA HIS A 192 -31.24 -27.65 -5.97
C HIS A 192 -31.42 -26.27 -5.32
N PHE A 193 -31.87 -25.30 -6.12
CA PHE A 193 -32.29 -23.97 -5.68
C PHE A 193 -33.52 -24.04 -4.77
#